data_AF-A0A925E021-F1
#
_entry.id   AF-A0A925E021-F1
#
_cell.length_a   1.000
_cell.length_b   1.000
_cell.length_c   1.000
_cell.angle_alpha   90.00
_cell.angle_beta   90.00
_cell.angle_gamma   90.00
#
_symmetry.space_group_name_H-M   'P 1'
#
loop_
_entity.id
_entity.type
_entity.pdbx_description
1 polymer ?
#
loop_
_entity_poly.entity_id
_entity_poly.type
_entity_poly.pdbx_seq_one_letter_code
_entity_poly.pdbx_strand_id
1 'polypeptide(L)' 'MQLQENFSLKKYNTFAIDAMAKYFAGFTTLEELEECLAMYTSFNIATNSTFVLGGGSNILFT' A
#
# COMPACT_ATOMS: atom_id res chain seq x y z
N MET A 1 -8.64 9.03 -5.17
CA MET A 1 -7.84 8.60 -3.99
C MET A 1 -6.59 9.48 -3.75
N GLN A 2 -5.89 9.35 -2.60
CA GLN A 2 -4.57 10.00 -2.36
C GLN A 2 -3.46 8.97 -2.06
N LEU A 3 -2.34 9.09 -2.78
CA LEU A 3 -1.11 8.36 -2.51
C LEU A 3 -0.39 8.99 -1.32
N GLN A 4 -0.03 8.17 -0.34
CA GLN A 4 0.69 8.60 0.86
C GLN A 4 2.12 8.09 0.82
N GLU A 5 3.09 8.97 1.08
CA GLU A 5 4.50 8.59 1.19
C GLU A 5 4.88 8.30 2.64
N ASN A 6 5.82 7.37 2.86
CA ASN A 6 6.37 7.03 4.17
C ASN A 6 5.27 6.71 5.21
N PHE A 7 4.36 5.82 4.84
CA PHE A 7 3.17 5.49 5.60
C PHE A 7 3.40 4.34 6.57
N SER A 8 2.99 4.50 7.84
CA SER A 8 3.14 3.45 8.86
C SER A 8 2.14 2.32 8.65
N LEU A 9 2.65 1.11 8.47
CA LEU A 9 1.88 -0.12 8.37
C LEU A 9 1.55 -0.73 9.73
N LYS A 10 1.92 -0.09 10.84
CA LYS A 10 1.73 -0.64 12.21
C LYS A 10 0.30 -1.03 12.52
N LYS A 11 -0.68 -0.24 12.04
CA LYS A 11 -2.12 -0.53 12.21
C LYS A 11 -2.67 -1.51 11.16
N TYR A 12 -1.85 -1.91 10.19
CA TYR A 12 -2.23 -2.72 9.03
C TYR A 12 -1.57 -4.11 9.05
N ASN A 13 -1.00 -4.52 10.18
CA ASN A 13 -0.59 -5.89 10.43
C ASN A 13 -0.89 -6.28 11.87
N THR A 14 -1.30 -7.54 12.09
CA THR A 14 -1.74 -8.01 13.41
C THR A 14 -0.61 -8.17 14.41
N PHE A 15 0.64 -8.23 13.96
CA PHE A 15 1.82 -8.20 14.84
C PHE A 15 2.12 -6.80 15.39
N ALA A 16 1.44 -5.75 14.90
CA ALA A 16 1.68 -4.35 15.26
C ALA A 16 3.15 -3.93 15.08
N ILE A 17 3.83 -4.51 14.07
CA ILE A 17 5.21 -4.19 13.73
C ILE A 17 5.25 -2.82 13.11
N ASP A 18 6.19 -1.99 13.58
CA ASP A 18 6.43 -0.65 13.05
C ASP A 18 7.22 -0.73 11.74
N ALA A 19 6.50 -1.05 10.68
CA ALA A 19 7.01 -1.07 9.31
C ALA A 19 6.50 0.15 8.53
N MET A 20 7.29 0.61 7.56
CA MET A 20 6.96 1.77 6.73
C MET A 20 6.84 1.35 5.27
N ALA A 21 5.74 1.75 4.64
CA ALA A 21 5.58 1.69 3.19
C ALA A 21 6.13 2.98 2.58
N LYS A 22 6.99 2.85 1.56
CA LYS A 22 7.46 4.02 0.80
C LYS A 22 6.28 4.76 0.16
N TYR A 23 5.32 4.01 -0.37
CA TYR A 23 4.07 4.50 -0.92
C TYR A 23 2.91 3.63 -0.43
N PHE A 24 1.78 4.25 -0.08
CA PHE A 24 0.57 3.58 0.34
C PHE A 24 -0.66 4.21 -0.30
N ALA A 25 -1.58 3.35 -0.73
CA ALA A 25 -2.87 3.71 -1.27
C ALA A 25 -3.86 2.60 -0.87
N GLY A 26 -5.02 2.96 -0.34
CA GLY A 26 -6.07 2.02 0.05
C GLY A 26 -7.33 2.23 -0.79
N PHE A 27 -7.92 1.15 -1.29
CA PHE A 27 -9.10 1.15 -2.14
C PHE A 27 -10.20 0.25 -1.55
N THR A 28 -11.44 0.53 -1.93
CA THR A 28 -12.65 -0.19 -1.50
C THR A 28 -13.56 -0.55 -2.68
N THR A 29 -13.39 0.08 -3.83
CA THR A 29 -14.10 -0.25 -5.08
C THR A 29 -13.13 -0.61 -6.22
N LEU A 30 -13.69 -1.12 -7.32
CA LEU A 30 -12.91 -1.42 -8.53
C LEU A 30 -12.34 -0.15 -9.14
N GLU A 31 -13.14 0.92 -9.19
CA GLU A 31 -12.75 2.21 -9.75
C GLU A 31 -11.58 2.81 -8.97
N GLU A 32 -11.60 2.70 -7.63
CA GLU A 32 -10.49 3.14 -6.78
C GLU A 32 -9.21 2.33 -7.01
N LEU A 33 -9.33 1.02 -7.27
CA LEU A 33 -8.19 0.18 -7.66
C LEU A 33 -7.60 0.59 -9.02
N GLU A 34 -8.46 0.86 -10.00
CA GLU A 34 -8.04 1.35 -11.32
C GLU A 34 -7.32 2.71 -11.21
N GLU A 35 -7.83 3.63 -10.38
CA GLU A 35 -7.15 4.90 -10.06
C GLU A 35 -5.77 4.67 -9.44
N CYS A 36 -5.64 3.73 -8.47
CA CYS A 36 -4.35 3.40 -7.85
C CYS A 36 -3.31 2.94 -8.87
N LEU A 37 -3.72 2.05 -9.77
CA LEU A 37 -2.84 1.49 -10.80
C LEU A 37 -2.44 2.54 -11.83
N ALA A 38 -3.37 3.43 -12.22
CA ALA A 38 -3.05 4.55 -13.10
C ALA A 38 -2.02 5.49 -12.45
N MET A 39 -2.21 5.86 -11.17
CA MET A 39 -1.25 6.67 -10.43
C MET A 39 0.13 5.99 -10.35
N TYR A 40 0.18 4.70 -10.08
CA TYR A 40 1.43 3.92 -10.03
C TYR A 40 2.25 4.03 -11.32
N THR A 41 1.58 3.98 -12.48
CA THR A 41 2.22 4.20 -13.79
C THR A 41 2.62 5.67 -13.99
N SER A 42 1.74 6.63 -13.70
CA SER A 42 2.00 8.06 -13.94
C SER A 42 3.12 8.64 -13.07
N PHE A 43 3.26 8.19 -11.83
CA PHE A 43 4.33 8.66 -10.92
C PHE A 43 5.66 7.93 -11.11
N ASN A 44 5.80 7.09 -12.15
CA ASN A 44 6.98 6.25 -12.40
C ASN A 44 7.35 5.37 -11.18
N ILE A 45 6.35 5.02 -10.37
CA ILE A 45 6.50 4.11 -9.21
C ILE A 45 6.61 2.66 -9.71
N ALA A 46 6.32 2.42 -10.99
CA ALA A 46 6.47 1.17 -11.75
C ALA A 46 7.78 0.41 -11.51
N THR A 47 8.85 1.09 -11.10
CA THR A 47 10.14 0.47 -10.79
C THR A 47 10.19 -0.21 -9.40
N ASN A 48 9.25 0.10 -8.50
CA ASN A 48 9.16 -0.52 -7.18
C ASN A 48 8.29 -1.78 -7.24
N SER A 49 8.54 -2.77 -6.39
CA SER A 49 7.65 -3.93 -6.29
C SER A 49 6.28 -3.50 -5.73
N THR A 50 5.20 -3.92 -6.38
CA THR A 50 3.84 -3.73 -5.87
C THR A 50 3.49 -4.84 -4.89
N PHE A 51 2.92 -4.46 -3.74
CA PHE A 51 2.48 -5.40 -2.71
C PHE A 51 1.03 -5.10 -2.33
N VAL A 52 0.14 -6.08 -2.51
CA VAL A 52 -1.27 -5.97 -2.11
C VAL A 52 -1.42 -6.50 -0.68
N LEU A 53 -1.92 -5.65 0.20
CA LEU A 53 -2.14 -5.97 1.61
C LEU A 53 -3.65 -5.96 1.91
N GLY A 54 -4.16 -7.09 2.39
CA GLY A 54 -5.50 -7.18 2.97
C GLY A 54 -5.51 -6.67 4.43
N GLY A 55 -6.07 -7.46 5.35
CA GLY A 55 -6.05 -7.13 6.79
C GLY A 55 -4.70 -7.35 7.50
N GLY A 56 -3.69 -7.88 6.81
CA GLY A 56 -2.35 -8.10 7.38
C GLY A 56 -2.29 -9.11 8.54
N SER A 57 -3.19 -10.10 8.56
CA SER A 57 -3.29 -11.11 9.63
C SER A 57 -2.31 -12.28 9.49
N ASN A 58 -1.63 -12.40 8.34
CA ASN A 58 -0.69 -13.47 8.05
C ASN A 58 0.53 -12.95 7.27
N ILE A 59 1.03 -11.78 7.68
CA ILE A 59 2.24 -11.17 7.13
C ILE A 59 3.14 -10.78 8.29
N LEU A 60 4.43 -11.05 8.16
CA LEU A 60 5.47 -10.56 9.06
C LEU A 60 6.32 -9.56 8.29
N PHE A 61 6.26 -8.28 8.67
CA PHE A 61 7.16 -7.27 8.14
C PHE A 61 8.51 -7.35 8.86
N THR A 62 9.60 -7.36 8.10
CA THR A 62 10.97 -7.54 8.60
C THR A 62 11.92 -6.60 7.88
#